data_AF-A0A2V0PFL5-F1
#
_entry.id   AF-A0A2V0PFL5-F1
#
_cell.length_a   1.000
_cell.length_b   1.000
_cell.length_c   1.000
_cell.angle_alpha   90.00
_cell.angle_beta   90.00
_cell.angle_gamma   90.00
#
_symmetry.space_group_name_H-M   'P 1'
#
loop_
_entity.id
_entity.type
_entity.pdbx_description
1 polymer ?
#
loop_
_entity_poly.entity_id
_entity_poly.type
_entity_poly.pdbx_seq_one_letter_code
_entity_poly.pdbx_strand_id
1 'polypeptide(L)'
;MAEWDSSTKEQVKKIPLLTENAGPRDTKEKWDARLKQELQALIKYIQMNKDSDTDWFTIQPQDGGKRWTGKCWYVHNYLKYEFDFQFDVPATYPAGQHPHFGFAHALCLGLAPWLAAEVPYLVEAGAIQPKV
;
A
#
# COMPACT_ATOMS: atom_id res chain seq x y z
N MET A 1 -5.72 -16.27 -17.37
CA MET A 1 -5.07 -15.16 -16.65
C MET A 1 -6.00 -14.80 -15.50
N ALA A 2 -5.53 -14.66 -14.27
CA ALA A 2 -6.40 -14.22 -13.17
C ALA A 2 -6.93 -12.82 -13.52
N GLU A 3 -8.21 -12.74 -13.86
CA GLU A 3 -8.86 -11.47 -14.12
C GLU A 3 -9.05 -10.75 -12.78
N TRP A 4 -8.43 -9.58 -12.66
CA TRP A 4 -8.69 -8.67 -11.56
C TRP A 4 -10.20 -8.39 -11.49
N ASP A 5 -10.79 -8.61 -10.32
CA ASP A 5 -12.22 -8.41 -10.12
C ASP A 5 -12.59 -6.93 -10.32
N SER A 6 -13.85 -6.69 -10.70
CA SER A 6 -14.33 -5.36 -11.08
C SER A 6 -14.20 -4.35 -9.95
N SER A 7 -14.36 -4.77 -8.69
CA SER A 7 -14.34 -3.87 -7.54
C SER A 7 -12.93 -3.34 -7.28
N THR A 8 -11.91 -4.19 -7.41
CA THR A 8 -10.51 -3.79 -7.25
C THR A 8 -10.08 -2.81 -8.33
N LYS A 9 -10.51 -3.02 -9.59
CA LYS A 9 -10.26 -2.08 -10.69
C LYS A 9 -10.87 -0.70 -10.41
N GLU A 10 -12.09 -0.66 -9.88
CA GLU A 10 -12.78 0.61 -9.57
C GLU A 10 -12.16 1.34 -8.37
N GLN A 11 -11.64 0.62 -7.38
CA GLN A 11 -10.90 1.25 -6.27
C GLN A 11 -9.59 1.90 -6.74
N VAL A 12 -8.82 1.19 -7.55
CA VAL A 12 -7.52 1.68 -8.06
C VAL A 12 -7.69 2.94 -8.90
N LYS A 13 -8.74 3.02 -9.73
CA LYS A 13 -9.05 4.20 -10.55
C LYS A 13 -9.29 5.48 -9.73
N LYS A 14 -9.72 5.34 -8.47
CA LYS A 14 -10.00 6.47 -7.57
C LYS A 14 -8.75 6.94 -6.84
N ILE A 15 -7.65 6.17 -6.85
CA ILE A 15 -6.37 6.58 -6.27
C ILE A 15 -5.74 7.64 -7.20
N PRO A 16 -5.35 8.81 -6.67
CA PRO A 16 -4.70 9.84 -7.48
C PRO A 16 -3.41 9.32 -8.14
N LEU A 17 -3.30 9.51 -9.45
CA LEU A 17 -2.06 9.23 -10.19
C LEU A 17 -1.00 10.29 -9.87
N LEU A 18 0.25 9.85 -9.77
CA LEU A 18 1.38 10.72 -9.54
C LEU A 18 1.90 11.28 -10.87
N THR A 19 2.60 12.41 -10.82
CA THR A 19 3.15 13.05 -12.03
C THR A 19 4.63 13.34 -11.91
N GLU A 20 5.14 13.51 -10.69
CA GLU A 20 6.55 13.78 -10.46
C GLU A 20 7.38 12.51 -10.72
N ASN A 21 8.30 12.56 -11.67
CA ASN A 21 9.23 11.47 -11.93
C ASN A 21 10.56 11.72 -11.20
N ALA A 22 10.53 11.53 -9.88
CA ALA A 22 11.69 11.74 -9.02
C ALA A 22 11.83 10.60 -8.00
N GLY A 23 13.08 10.19 -7.80
CA GLY A 23 13.48 9.12 -6.89
C GLY A 23 14.27 9.59 -5.68
N PRO A 24 14.64 8.67 -4.77
CA PRO A 24 15.39 9.00 -3.56
C PRO A 24 16.82 9.50 -3.81
N ARG A 25 17.31 9.40 -5.06
CA ARG A 25 18.61 9.90 -5.53
C ARG A 25 18.55 11.27 -6.19
N ASP A 26 17.36 11.75 -6.55
CA ASP A 26 17.20 13.09 -7.13
C ASP A 26 17.44 14.18 -6.09
N THR A 27 17.46 15.43 -6.54
CA THR A 27 17.59 16.58 -5.64
C THR A 27 16.47 16.56 -4.61
N LYS A 28 16.77 17.07 -3.41
CA LYS A 28 15.84 17.04 -2.27
C LYS A 28 14.48 17.65 -2.64
N GLU A 29 14.48 18.74 -3.41
CA GLU A 29 13.27 19.45 -3.82
C GLU A 29 12.38 18.59 -4.73
N LYS A 30 12.98 17.83 -5.65
CA LYS A 30 12.24 16.92 -6.53
C LYS A 30 11.68 15.72 -5.77
N TRP A 31 12.50 15.15 -4.88
CA TRP A 31 12.04 14.07 -4.02
C TRP A 31 10.91 14.51 -3.09
N ASP A 32 11.02 15.69 -2.48
CA ASP A 32 9.96 16.25 -1.62
C ASP A 32 8.66 16.50 -2.40
N ALA A 33 8.77 16.94 -3.66
CA ALA A 33 7.62 17.09 -4.55
C ALA A 33 6.94 15.73 -4.83
N ARG A 34 7.72 14.68 -5.12
CA ARG A 34 7.20 13.32 -5.27
C ARG A 34 6.58 12.81 -3.99
N LEU A 35 7.26 12.94 -2.86
CA LEU A 35 6.81 12.47 -1.55
C LEU A 35 5.48 13.13 -1.15
N LYS A 36 5.30 14.41 -1.47
CA LYS A 36 4.01 15.09 -1.27
C LYS A 36 2.89 14.42 -2.05
N GLN A 37 3.13 14.02 -3.30
CA GLN A 37 2.15 13.29 -4.10
C GLN A 37 1.87 11.88 -3.55
N GLU A 38 2.91 11.18 -3.07
CA GLU A 38 2.76 9.87 -2.41
C GLU A 38 1.86 9.97 -1.18
N LEU A 39 2.10 10.96 -0.32
CA LEU A 39 1.31 11.20 0.87
C LEU A 39 -0.14 11.55 0.52
N GLN A 40 -0.35 12.39 -0.49
CA GLN A 40 -1.70 12.73 -0.97
C GLN A 40 -2.46 11.49 -1.49
N ALA A 41 -1.80 10.63 -2.28
CA ALA A 41 -2.41 9.41 -2.79
C ALA A 41 -2.74 8.42 -1.65
N LEU A 42 -1.83 8.24 -0.69
CA LEU A 42 -2.05 7.40 0.49
C LEU A 42 -3.19 7.91 1.37
N ILE A 43 -3.22 9.22 1.67
CA ILE A 43 -4.30 9.83 2.46
C ILE A 43 -5.64 9.62 1.78
N LYS A 44 -5.72 9.85 0.45
CA LYS A 44 -6.96 9.66 -0.29
C LYS A 44 -7.41 8.20 -0.28
N TYR A 45 -6.49 7.25 -0.45
CA TYR A 45 -6.80 5.83 -0.40
C TYR A 45 -7.30 5.39 0.98
N ILE A 46 -6.63 5.83 2.06
CA ILE A 46 -7.05 5.54 3.44
C ILE A 46 -8.43 6.14 3.73
N GLN A 47 -8.70 7.37 3.30
CA GLN A 47 -10.02 8.00 3.43
C GLN A 47 -11.10 7.17 2.75
N MET A 48 -10.87 6.77 1.49
CA MET A 48 -11.82 5.92 0.76
C MET A 48 -12.08 4.58 1.44
N ASN A 49 -11.04 3.95 2.00
CA ASN A 49 -11.17 2.70 2.73
C ASN A 49 -12.03 2.88 3.99
N LYS A 50 -11.80 3.96 4.75
CA LYS A 50 -12.61 4.31 5.93
C LYS A 50 -14.06 4.62 5.59
N ASP A 51 -14.29 5.41 4.55
CA ASP A 51 -15.64 5.76 4.07
C ASP A 51 -16.42 4.53 3.61
N SER A 52 -15.72 3.47 3.19
CA SER A 52 -16.30 2.20 2.73
C SER A 52 -16.25 1.08 3.79
N ASP A 53 -15.84 1.39 5.03
CA ASP A 53 -15.62 0.41 6.12
C ASP A 53 -14.71 -0.78 5.75
N THR A 54 -13.67 -0.49 4.98
CA THR A 54 -12.65 -1.45 4.48
C THR A 54 -11.24 -1.03 4.89
N ASP A 55 -11.10 -0.31 6.02
CA ASP A 55 -9.80 0.10 6.53
C ASP A 55 -8.96 -1.12 6.92
N TRP A 56 -7.75 -1.22 6.35
CA TRP A 56 -6.93 -2.43 6.45
C TRP A 56 -5.45 -2.16 6.75
N PHE A 57 -5.02 -0.90 6.81
CA PHE A 57 -3.62 -0.58 7.12
C PHE A 57 -3.41 0.83 7.69
N THR A 58 -2.28 0.98 8.37
CA THR A 58 -1.66 2.26 8.72
C THR A 58 -0.22 2.25 8.21
N ILE A 59 0.28 3.42 7.79
CA ILE A 59 1.64 3.55 7.28
C ILE A 59 2.21 4.93 7.65
N GLN A 60 3.50 5.00 7.92
CA GLN A 60 4.22 6.22 8.27
C GLN A 60 5.56 6.29 7.53
N PRO A 61 5.92 7.47 6.98
CA PRO A 61 7.24 7.68 6.42
C PRO A 61 8.28 7.83 7.52
N GLN A 62 9.47 7.32 7.25
CA GLN A 62 10.70 7.45 8.02
C GLN A 62 11.80 7.94 7.08
N ASP A 63 12.88 8.50 7.63
CA ASP A 63 14.06 8.93 6.85
C ASP A 63 13.72 9.79 5.62
N GLY A 64 12.85 10.81 5.81
CA GLY A 64 12.41 11.67 4.71
C GLY A 64 11.63 10.92 3.61
N GLY A 65 10.90 9.86 3.97
CA GLY A 65 10.08 9.06 3.06
C GLY A 65 10.87 7.98 2.30
N LYS A 66 12.13 7.74 2.66
CA LYS A 66 12.96 6.69 2.04
C LYS A 66 12.79 5.32 2.70
N ARG A 67 12.27 5.30 3.92
CA ARG A 67 11.84 4.11 4.64
C ARG A 67 10.40 4.28 5.06
N TRP A 68 9.63 3.20 5.04
CA TRP A 68 8.25 3.22 5.49
C TRP A 68 8.01 2.06 6.43
N THR A 69 7.24 2.33 7.47
CA THR A 69 6.81 1.34 8.45
C THR A 69 5.32 1.46 8.65
N GLY A 70 4.67 0.34 8.96
CA GLY A 70 3.23 0.32 9.10
C GLY A 70 2.74 -0.99 9.68
N LYS A 71 1.42 -1.02 9.87
CA LYS A 71 0.69 -2.21 10.26
C LYS A 71 -0.42 -2.43 9.25
N CYS A 72 -0.60 -3.65 8.78
CA CYS A 72 -1.76 -4.06 8.01
C CYS A 72 -2.54 -5.13 8.76
N TRP A 73 -3.81 -5.30 8.43
CA TRP A 73 -4.64 -6.32 9.02
C TRP A 73 -5.63 -6.92 8.04
N TYR A 74 -6.04 -8.14 8.33
CA TYR A 74 -7.04 -8.88 7.58
C TYR A 74 -8.03 -9.52 8.55
N VAL A 75 -9.32 -9.41 8.25
CA VAL A 75 -10.38 -10.02 9.05
C VAL A 75 -10.81 -11.31 8.38
N HIS A 76 -10.63 -12.44 9.07
CA HIS A 76 -11.05 -13.75 8.62
C HIS A 76 -11.79 -14.47 9.75
N ASN A 77 -12.98 -15.03 9.46
CA ASN A 77 -13.85 -15.67 10.45
C ASN A 77 -14.10 -14.81 11.72
N TYR A 78 -14.39 -13.52 11.52
CA TYR A 78 -14.61 -12.52 12.58
C TYR A 78 -13.40 -12.27 13.51
N LEU A 79 -12.22 -12.78 13.15
CA LEU A 79 -10.98 -12.54 13.88
C LEU A 79 -10.07 -11.63 13.07
N LYS A 80 -9.46 -10.66 13.75
CA LYS A 80 -8.50 -9.72 13.15
C LYS A 80 -7.09 -10.31 13.27
N TYR A 81 -6.40 -10.39 12.14
CA TYR A 81 -4.98 -10.75 12.06
C TYR A 81 -4.20 -9.48 11.70
N GLU A 82 -3.18 -9.15 12.47
CA GLU A 82 -2.41 -7.92 12.29
C GLU A 82 -0.93 -8.24 12.07
N PHE A 83 -0.32 -7.54 11.11
CA PHE A 83 1.06 -7.75 10.71
C PHE A 83 1.79 -6.41 10.68
N ASP A 84 3.01 -6.39 11.21
CA ASP A 84 3.96 -5.31 11.00
C ASP A 84 4.58 -5.45 9.61
N PHE A 85 4.68 -4.34 8.87
CA PHE A 85 5.43 -4.30 7.62
C PHE A 85 6.38 -3.10 7.57
N GLN A 86 7.45 -3.29 6.84
CA GLN A 86 8.40 -2.24 6.54
C GLN A 86 8.98 -2.43 5.14
N PHE A 87 9.29 -1.33 4.46
CA PHE A 87 10.03 -1.37 3.20
C PHE A 87 10.91 -0.13 3.05
N ASP A 88 12.04 -0.32 2.36
CA ASP A 88 12.91 0.77 1.92
C ASP A 88 12.61 1.09 0.46
N VAL A 89 12.63 2.37 0.11
CA VAL A 89 12.41 2.86 -1.26
C VAL A 89 13.67 2.56 -2.08
N PRO A 90 13.59 1.71 -3.13
CA PRO A 90 14.75 1.39 -3.93
C PRO A 90 15.33 2.63 -4.62
N ALA A 91 16.65 2.61 -4.82
CA ALA A 91 17.37 3.68 -5.52
C ALA A 91 16.86 3.96 -6.95
N THR A 92 16.21 2.99 -7.58
CA THR A 92 15.64 3.07 -8.93
C THR A 92 14.17 3.46 -8.93
N TYR A 93 13.60 3.80 -7.78
CA TYR A 93 12.23 4.27 -7.67
C TYR A 93 12.09 5.70 -8.22
N PRO A 94 10.99 6.05 -8.91
CA PRO A 94 9.99 5.13 -9.47
C PRO A 94 10.59 4.30 -10.62
N ALA A 95 10.23 3.01 -10.70
CA ALA A 95 10.80 2.11 -11.70
C ALA A 95 10.33 2.48 -13.12
N GLY A 96 11.15 3.21 -13.87
CA GLY A 96 10.99 3.44 -15.32
C GLY A 96 9.77 4.29 -15.73
N GLN A 97 9.21 4.01 -16.92
CA GLN A 97 8.22 4.85 -17.65
C GLN A 97 6.84 5.04 -16.97
N HIS A 98 6.67 4.58 -15.73
CA HIS A 98 5.40 4.64 -15.02
C HIS A 98 5.51 5.48 -13.74
N PRO A 99 5.81 6.79 -13.85
CA PRO A 99 5.84 7.67 -12.68
C PRO A 99 4.44 7.82 -12.05
N HIS A 100 3.38 7.35 -12.70
CA HIS A 100 2.00 7.51 -12.28
C HIS A 100 1.60 6.65 -11.09
N PHE A 101 2.25 5.51 -10.89
CA PHE A 101 1.98 4.64 -9.76
C PHE A 101 2.93 4.92 -8.61
N GLY A 102 2.38 4.77 -7.40
CA GLY A 102 3.04 5.11 -6.14
C GLY A 102 2.74 4.06 -5.06
N PHE A 103 3.06 4.36 -3.80
CA PHE A 103 2.92 3.40 -2.70
C PHE A 103 1.48 2.96 -2.48
N ALA A 104 0.50 3.87 -2.59
CA ALA A 104 -0.91 3.51 -2.49
C ALA A 104 -1.32 2.46 -3.55
N HIS A 105 -0.79 2.58 -4.77
CA HIS A 105 -1.04 1.62 -5.84
C HIS A 105 -0.38 0.27 -5.53
N ALA A 106 0.86 0.26 -5.05
CA ALA A 106 1.56 -0.96 -4.68
C ALA A 106 0.86 -1.71 -3.53
N LEU A 107 0.32 -0.98 -2.55
CA LEU A 107 -0.44 -1.57 -1.45
C LEU A 107 -1.77 -2.17 -1.94
N CYS A 108 -2.51 -1.43 -2.77
CA CYS A 108 -3.80 -1.88 -3.30
C CYS A 108 -3.67 -3.02 -4.31
N LEU A 109 -2.63 -3.00 -5.16
CA LEU A 109 -2.42 -3.98 -6.24
C LEU A 109 -1.44 -5.12 -5.90
N GLY A 110 -0.77 -5.06 -4.75
CA GLY A 110 0.21 -6.05 -4.34
C GLY A 110 -0.16 -6.67 -3.01
N LEU A 111 -0.05 -5.87 -1.95
CA LEU A 111 -0.18 -6.37 -0.58
C LEU A 111 -1.62 -6.80 -0.25
N ALA A 112 -2.64 -6.02 -0.63
CA ALA A 112 -4.03 -6.37 -0.32
C ALA A 112 -4.48 -7.71 -0.95
N PRO A 113 -4.25 -7.96 -2.26
CA PRO A 113 -4.56 -9.27 -2.86
C PRO A 113 -3.75 -10.41 -2.26
N TRP A 114 -2.47 -10.17 -1.93
CA TRP A 114 -1.63 -11.18 -1.27
C TRP A 114 -2.19 -11.56 0.11
N LEU A 115 -2.59 -10.58 0.93
CA LEU A 115 -3.25 -10.85 2.22
C LEU A 115 -4.54 -11.66 2.02
N ALA A 116 -5.35 -11.30 1.03
CA ALA A 116 -6.59 -12.00 0.73
C ALA A 116 -6.38 -13.47 0.30
N ALA A 117 -5.28 -13.77 -0.39
CA ALA A 117 -4.94 -15.12 -0.82
C ALA A 117 -4.28 -15.96 0.29
N GLU A 118 -3.31 -15.36 1.01
CA GLU A 118 -2.43 -16.11 1.90
C GLU A 118 -2.94 -16.18 3.34
N VAL A 119 -3.61 -15.13 3.86
CA VAL A 119 -4.04 -15.12 5.27
C VAL A 119 -5.00 -16.29 5.58
N PRO A 120 -6.05 -16.57 4.79
CA PRO A 120 -6.92 -17.72 5.06
C PRO A 120 -6.15 -19.05 5.10
N TYR A 121 -5.24 -19.26 4.15
CA TYR A 121 -4.40 -20.46 4.11
C TYR A 121 -3.50 -20.58 5.34
N LEU A 122 -2.85 -19.49 5.75
CA LEU A 122 -2.00 -19.47 6.93
C LEU A 122 -2.79 -19.71 8.24
N VAL A 123 -4.04 -19.26 8.31
CA VAL A 123 -4.95 -19.56 9.44
C VAL A 123 -5.29 -21.04 9.47
N GLU A 124 -5.70 -21.61 8.34
CA GLU A 124 -6.04 -23.04 8.23
C GLU A 124 -4.85 -23.96 8.54
N ALA A 125 -3.65 -23.55 8.13
CA ALA A 125 -2.40 -24.25 8.45
C ALA A 125 -1.97 -24.07 9.93
N GLY A 126 -2.63 -23.19 10.69
CA GLY A 126 -2.27 -22.88 12.08
C GLY A 126 -0.96 -22.10 12.22
N ALA A 127 -0.46 -21.48 11.15
CA ALA A 127 0.83 -20.79 11.12
C ALA A 127 0.78 -19.38 11.73
N ILE A 128 -0.41 -18.77 11.80
CA ILE A 128 -0.63 -17.43 12.37
C ILE A 128 -1.77 -17.45 13.38
N GLN A 129 -1.71 -16.53 14.34
CA GLN A 129 -2.71 -16.38 15.39
C GLN A 129 -3.39 -15.01 15.27
N PRO A 130 -4.67 -14.89 15.66
CA PRO A 130 -5.36 -13.62 15.66
C PRO A 130 -4.72 -12.67 16.66
N LYS A 131 -4.88 -11.37 16.41
CA LYS A 131 -4.54 -10.34 17.39
C LYS A 131 -5.54 -10.42 18.54
N VAL A 132 -5.02 -10.73 19.72
CA VAL A 132 -5.74 -10.71 21.02
C VAL A 132 -5.86 -9.28 21.53
#